data_AF-A0A951QV26-F1
#
_entry.id   AF-A0A951QV26-F1
#
_cell.length_a   1.000
_cell.length_b   1.000
_cell.length_c   1.000
_cell.angle_alpha   90.00
_cell.angle_beta   90.00
_cell.angle_gamma   90.00
#
_symmetry.space_group_name_H-M   'P 1'
#
loop_
_entity.id
_entity.type
_entity.pdbx_description
1 polymer ?
#
loop_
_entity_poly.entity_id
_entity_poly.type
_entity_poly.pdbx_seq_one_letter_code
_entity_poly.pdbx_strand_id
1 'polypeptide(L)' 'MKTDEEAENLLEQDLSEYLNKDNFKAVTFEFKPKNRTVNLRVSEDLLEEVKTVAKKQGVTYQKYIRNAIEKSLGE' A
#
# COMPACT_ATOMS: atom_id res chain seq x y z
N MET A 1 13.37 -0.12 21.45
CA MET A 1 13.15 -1.42 22.08
C MET A 1 14.25 -2.32 21.60
N LYS A 2 15.07 -2.81 22.51
CA LYS A 2 16.27 -3.58 22.20
C LYS A 2 16.21 -5.00 22.76
N THR A 3 15.25 -5.30 23.63
CA THR A 3 14.99 -6.63 24.18
C THR A 3 13.50 -6.98 24.13
N ASP A 4 13.17 -8.27 24.15
CA ASP A 4 11.79 -8.74 24.18
C ASP A 4 11.09 -8.35 25.50
N GLU A 5 11.82 -8.35 26.62
CA GLU A 5 11.31 -7.92 27.94
C GLU A 5 10.90 -6.44 27.95
N GLU A 6 11.65 -5.56 27.26
CA GLU A 6 11.23 -4.16 27.07
C GLU A 6 9.95 -4.04 26.23
N ALA A 7 9.74 -4.96 25.28
CA ALA A 7 8.53 -4.99 24.46
C ALA A 7 7.32 -5.44 25.26
N GLU A 8 7.46 -6.48 26.08
CA GLU A 8 6.42 -6.96 26.98
C GLU A 8 5.98 -5.87 27.97
N ASN A 9 6.93 -5.20 28.62
CA ASN A 9 6.64 -4.10 29.54
C ASN A 9 5.89 -2.93 28.88
N LEU A 10 6.15 -2.62 27.60
CA LEU A 10 5.39 -1.61 26.87
C LEU A 10 3.97 -2.07 26.55
N LEU A 11 3.75 -3.37 26.33
CA LEU A 11 2.42 -3.90 26.02
C LEU A 11 1.52 -3.97 27.26
N GLU A 12 2.10 -3.99 28.47
CA GLU A 12 1.36 -4.01 29.74
C GLU A 12 0.77 -2.64 30.14
N GLN A 13 1.30 -1.53 29.62
CA GLN A 13 0.78 -0.19 29.91
C GLN A 13 -0.44 0.16 29.04
N ASP A 14 -1.21 1.17 29.47
CA ASP A 14 -2.28 1.73 28.65
C ASP A 14 -1.71 2.38 27.38
N LEU A 15 -2.21 1.93 26.22
CA LEU A 15 -1.80 2.40 24.89
C LEU A 15 -2.84 3.30 24.23
N SER A 16 -3.87 3.73 24.94
CA SER A 16 -4.98 4.52 24.38
C SER A 16 -4.53 5.85 23.74
N GLU A 17 -3.43 6.44 24.20
CA GLU A 17 -2.82 7.62 23.57
C GLU A 17 -2.26 7.32 22.18
N TYR A 18 -1.81 6.09 21.94
CA TYR A 18 -1.20 5.64 20.68
C TYR A 18 -2.22 4.96 19.76
N LEU A 19 -3.14 4.17 20.31
CA LEU A 19 -4.13 3.36 19.57
C LEU A 19 -5.47 4.10 19.41
N ASN A 20 -5.42 5.30 18.83
CA ASN A 20 -6.61 6.09 18.53
C ASN A 20 -6.87 6.16 17.01
N LYS A 21 -8.10 6.49 16.62
CA LYS A 21 -8.53 6.52 15.21
C LYS A 21 -7.70 7.48 14.35
N ASP A 22 -7.20 8.57 14.92
CA ASP A 22 -6.39 9.56 14.22
C ASP A 22 -5.02 9.01 13.84
N ASN A 23 -4.51 8.04 14.59
CA ASN A 23 -3.26 7.34 14.33
C ASN A 23 -3.40 6.15 13.36
N PHE A 24 -4.62 5.70 13.06
CA PHE A 24 -4.85 4.62 12.10
C PHE A 24 -5.04 5.15 10.68
N LYS A 25 -4.54 4.40 9.70
CA LYS A 25 -4.83 4.61 8.27
C LYS A 25 -5.63 3.44 7.75
N ALA A 26 -6.74 3.72 7.08
CA ALA A 26 -7.49 2.71 6.37
C ALA A 26 -6.59 2.07 5.31
N VAL A 27 -6.50 0.75 5.35
CA VAL A 27 -5.78 -0.05 4.36
C VAL A 27 -6.73 -1.08 3.79
N THR A 28 -6.83 -1.14 2.47
CA THR A 28 -7.67 -2.12 1.77
C THR A 28 -6.80 -3.34 1.45
N PHE A 29 -7.10 -4.48 2.09
CA PHE A 29 -6.36 -5.73 1.86
C PHE A 29 -6.89 -6.53 0.65
N GLU A 30 -8.12 -6.23 0.20
CA GLU A 30 -8.77 -6.93 -0.90
C GLU A 30 -8.74 -6.09 -2.17
N PHE A 31 -7.95 -6.52 -3.16
CA PHE A 31 -8.15 -6.08 -4.52
C PHE A 31 -9.43 -6.73 -5.05
N LYS A 32 -10.34 -5.94 -5.61
CA LYS A 32 -11.50 -6.48 -6.34
C LYS A 32 -11.04 -7.54 -7.35
N PRO A 33 -11.83 -8.59 -7.59
CA PRO A 33 -11.44 -9.67 -8.50
C PRO A 33 -11.13 -9.13 -9.90
N LYS A 34 -10.03 -9.62 -10.51
CA LYS A 34 -9.57 -9.24 -11.85
C LYS A 34 -10.44 -9.91 -12.93
N ASN A 35 -11.65 -9.40 -13.15
CA ASN A 35 -12.65 -10.01 -14.04
C ASN A 35 -12.65 -9.42 -15.48
N ARG A 36 -11.95 -8.31 -15.73
CA ARG A 36 -11.89 -7.61 -17.02
C ARG A 36 -10.50 -7.03 -17.30
N THR A 37 -10.18 -6.86 -18.58
CA THR A 37 -8.91 -6.31 -19.07
C THR A 37 -9.13 -4.96 -19.74
N VAL A 38 -8.21 -4.02 -19.51
CA VAL A 38 -8.13 -2.75 -20.24
C VAL A 38 -6.95 -2.83 -21.22
N ASN A 39 -7.19 -2.51 -22.50
CA ASN A 39 -6.13 -2.35 -23.50
C ASN A 39 -5.89 -0.85 -23.72
N LEU A 40 -4.66 -0.39 -23.46
CA LEU A 40 -4.26 1.01 -23.53
C LEU A 40 -2.92 1.14 -24.26
N ARG A 41 -2.77 2.18 -25.08
CA ARG A 41 -1.47 2.58 -25.64
C ARG A 41 -0.85 3.68 -24.78
N VAL A 42 0.44 3.54 -24.52
CA VAL A 42 1.26 4.50 -23.77
C VAL A 42 2.58 4.69 -24.50
N SER A 43 3.30 5.78 -24.22
CA SER A 43 4.68 5.93 -24.69
C SER A 43 5.60 4.92 -24.01
N GLU A 44 6.72 4.60 -24.67
CA GLU A 44 7.76 3.74 -24.12
C GLU A 44 8.36 4.33 -22.84
N ASP A 45 8.67 5.63 -22.87
CA ASP A 45 9.22 6.37 -21.71
C ASP A 45 8.32 6.25 -20.48
N LEU A 46 7.00 6.39 -20.66
CA LEU A 46 6.04 6.27 -19.56
C LEU A 46 6.01 4.85 -19.00
N LEU A 47 6.08 3.84 -19.86
CA LEU A 47 6.08 2.44 -19.42
C LEU A 47 7.34 2.11 -18.61
N GLU A 48 8.50 2.59 -19.03
CA GLU A 48 9.76 2.40 -18.30
C GLU A 48 9.78 3.12 -16.95
N GLU A 49 9.24 4.33 -16.89
CA GLU A 49 9.10 5.06 -15.64
C GLU A 49 8.16 4.33 -14.67
N VAL A 50 7.02 3.85 -15.15
CA VAL A 50 6.07 3.04 -14.38
C VAL A 50 6.73 1.77 -13.83
N LYS A 51 7.51 1.05 -14.65
CA LYS A 51 8.26 -0.14 -14.18
C LYS A 51 9.27 0.22 -13.10
N THR A 52 9.97 1.34 -13.24
CA THR A 52 10.96 1.82 -12.28
C THR A 52 10.30 2.12 -10.92
N VAL A 53 9.18 2.84 -10.92
CA VAL A 53 8.45 3.17 -9.70
C VAL A 53 7.86 1.92 -9.06
N ALA A 54 7.27 1.02 -9.85
CA ALA A 54 6.71 -0.24 -9.36
C ALA A 54 7.77 -1.10 -8.66
N LYS A 55 8.98 -1.20 -9.25
CA LYS A 55 10.11 -1.91 -8.66
C LYS A 55 10.53 -1.30 -7.31
N LYS A 56 10.59 0.02 -7.21
CA LYS A 56 10.87 0.73 -5.94
C LYS A 56 9.83 0.43 -4.85
N GLN A 57 8.57 0.20 -5.25
CA GLN A 57 7.47 -0.15 -4.35
C GLN A 57 7.32 -1.66 -4.09
N GLY A 58 8.17 -2.51 -4.70
CA GLY A 58 8.10 -3.97 -4.54
C GLY A 58 6.83 -4.61 -5.14
N VAL A 59 6.20 -3.97 -6.13
CA VAL A 59 4.99 -4.47 -6.79
C VAL A 59 5.21 -4.65 -8.29
N THR A 60 4.40 -5.48 -8.94
CA THR A 60 4.42 -5.57 -10.41
C THR A 60 3.90 -4.28 -11.04
N TYR A 61 4.39 -3.91 -12.23
CA TYR A 61 3.96 -2.69 -12.89
C TYR A 61 2.44 -2.68 -13.20
N GLN A 62 1.83 -3.84 -13.49
CA GLN A 62 0.38 -3.93 -13.66
C GLN A 62 -0.38 -3.69 -12.35
N LYS A 63 0.18 -4.12 -11.20
CA LYS A 63 -0.41 -3.83 -9.88
C LYS A 63 -0.27 -2.35 -9.54
N TYR A 64 0.87 -1.74 -9.87
CA TYR A 64 1.06 -0.30 -9.73
C TYR A 64 0.04 0.50 -10.54
N ILE A 65 -0.15 0.17 -11.82
CA ILE A 65 -1.15 0.83 -12.68
C ILE A 65 -2.56 0.70 -12.09
N ARG A 66 -2.95 -0.49 -11.64
CA ARG A 66 -4.26 -0.70 -10.98
C ARG A 66 -4.40 0.21 -9.76
N ASN A 67 -3.42 0.22 -8.87
CA ASN A 67 -3.45 1.03 -7.66
C ASN A 67 -3.54 2.53 -7.97
N ALA A 68 -2.88 2.98 -9.04
CA ALA A 68 -2.95 4.37 -9.47
C ALA A 68 -4.38 4.74 -9.94
N ILE A 69 -5.03 3.83 -10.69
CA ILE A 69 -6.42 4.00 -11.12
C ILE A 69 -7.37 4.01 -9.91
N GLU A 70 -7.28 3.01 -9.02
CA GLU A 70 -8.11 2.93 -7.80
C GLU A 70 -7.99 4.21 -6.95
N LYS A 71 -6.76 4.66 -6.67
CA LYS A 71 -6.50 5.91 -5.95
C LYS A 71 -7.09 7.14 -6.64
N SER A 72 -7.04 7.20 -7.98
CA SER A 72 -7.63 8.33 -8.73
C SER A 72 -9.15 8.39 -8.63
N LEU A 73 -9.79 7.24 -8.38
CA LEU A 73 -11.24 7.12 -8.18
C LEU A 73 -11.65 7.29 -6.72
N GLY A 74 -10.69 7.42 -5.80
CA GLY A 74 -10.94 7.48 -4.35
C GLY A 74 -11.32 6.12 -3.74
N GLU A 75 -10.94 5.02 -4.40
CA GLU A 75 -11.10 3.64 -3.88
C GLU A 75 -9.87 3.17 -3.09
#